data_AF-A0A973JUS0-F1
#
_entry.id   AF-A0A973JUS0-F1
#
_cell.length_a   1.000
_cell.length_b   1.000
_cell.length_c   1.000
_cell.angle_alpha   90.00
_cell.angle_beta   90.00
_cell.angle_gamma   90.00
#
_symmetry.space_group_name_H-M   'P 1'
#
loop_
_entity.id
_entity.type
_entity.pdbx_description
1 polymer ?
#
loop_
_entity_poly.entity_id
_entity_poly.type
_entity_poly.pdbx_seq_one_letter_code
_entity_poly.pdbx_strand_id
1 'polypeptide(L)' 'MKNKAVILGSNYFIALSILRSLGPKNIHCVALDHSKKGSYAFLSKYVNESYICPLYKNEEEAFLSFLIDYSKKQE' A
#
# COMPACT_ATOMS: atom_id res chain seq x y z
N MET A 1 -13.28 -14.82 -2.33
CA MET A 1 -12.44 -13.78 -2.95
C MET A 1 -12.82 -12.41 -2.40
N LYS A 2 -12.07 -11.91 -1.40
CA LYS A 2 -12.13 -10.49 -1.05
C LYS A 2 -10.92 -9.82 -1.72
N ASN A 3 -11.17 -9.14 -2.82
CA ASN A 3 -10.14 -8.36 -3.50
C ASN A 3 -9.59 -7.31 -2.53
N LYS A 4 -8.25 -7.23 -2.42
CA LYS A 4 -7.55 -6.19 -1.66
C LYS A 4 -7.15 -5.06 -2.61
N ALA A 5 -7.24 -3.82 -2.14
CA ALA A 5 -6.71 -2.66 -2.84
C ALA A 5 -5.30 -2.36 -2.34
N VAL A 6 -4.30 -2.63 -3.18
CA VAL A 6 -2.90 -2.31 -2.90
C VAL A 6 -2.58 -0.92 -3.42
N ILE A 7 -2.14 -0.03 -2.53
CA ILE A 7 -1.97 1.40 -2.79
C ILE A 7 -0.49 1.75 -2.61
N LEU A 8 0.16 2.12 -3.72
CA LEU A 8 1.58 2.46 -3.78
C LEU A 8 1.77 3.97 -3.55
N GLY A 9 2.88 4.36 -2.93
CA GLY A 9 3.22 5.77 -2.71
C GLY A 9 2.36 6.41 -1.61
N SER A 10 2.35 5.80 -0.43
CA SER A 10 1.61 6.26 0.75
C SER A 10 2.14 7.58 1.37
N ASN A 11 3.21 8.13 0.80
CA ASN A 11 3.73 9.47 1.03
C ASN A 11 3.06 10.56 0.16
N TYR A 12 2.25 10.19 -0.83
CA TYR A 12 1.50 11.13 -1.67
C TYR A 12 0.05 11.32 -1.22
N PHE A 13 -0.50 12.51 -1.50
CA PHE A 13 -1.83 12.88 -1.02
C PHE A 13 -2.91 12.03 -1.68
N ILE A 14 -2.63 11.58 -2.91
CA ILE A 14 -3.51 10.71 -3.67
C ILE A 14 -3.76 9.37 -2.97
N ALA A 15 -2.77 8.81 -2.25
CA ALA A 15 -2.95 7.57 -1.50
C ALA A 15 -3.99 7.75 -0.39
N LEU A 16 -3.98 8.90 0.30
CA LEU A 16 -4.97 9.23 1.32
C LEU A 16 -6.38 9.38 0.72
N SER A 17 -6.49 10.00 -0.46
CA SER A 17 -7.76 10.12 -1.18
C SER A 17 -8.33 8.77 -1.59
N ILE A 18 -7.48 7.83 -2.07
CA ILE A 18 -7.88 6.47 -2.40
C ILE A 18 -8.39 5.75 -1.15
N LEU A 19 -7.62 5.76 -0.06
CA LEU A 19 -8.01 5.14 1.22
C LEU A 19 -9.35 5.66 1.73
N ARG A 20 -9.59 6.97 1.65
CA ARG A 20 -10.84 7.60 2.10
C ARG A 20 -12.03 7.35 1.16
N SER A 21 -11.77 6.92 -0.07
CA SER A 21 -12.81 6.55 -1.04
C SER A 21 -13.19 5.07 -0.96
N LEU A 22 -12.22 4.21 -0.69
CA LEU A 22 -12.40 2.75 -0.65
C LEU A 22 -12.77 2.25 0.76
N GLY A 23 -12.15 2.83 1.80
CA GLY A 23 -12.35 2.42 3.19
C GLY A 23 -13.81 2.43 3.66
N PRO A 24 -14.60 3.50 3.43
CA PRO A 24 -16.03 3.53 3.78
C PRO A 24 -16.86 2.44 3.08
N LYS A 25 -16.36 1.83 2.01
CA LYS A 25 -17.00 0.74 1.27
C LYS A 25 -16.56 -0.64 1.77
N ASN A 26 -15.87 -0.71 2.92
CA ASN A 26 -15.31 -1.93 3.50
C ASN A 26 -14.37 -2.70 2.55
N ILE A 27 -13.69 -1.98 1.66
CA ILE A 27 -12.64 -2.56 0.82
C ILE A 27 -11.36 -2.65 1.64
N HIS A 28 -10.75 -3.83 1.67
CA HIS A 28 -9.52 -4.07 2.40
C HIS A 28 -8.35 -3.35 1.72
N CYS A 29 -7.81 -2.33 2.37
CA CYS A 29 -6.78 -1.46 1.82
C CYS A 29 -5.40 -1.77 2.41
N VAL A 30 -4.42 -1.89 1.53
CA VAL A 30 -3.01 -2.18 1.84
C VAL A 30 -2.20 -1.00 1.39
N ALA A 31 -1.49 -0.36 2.31
CA ALA A 31 -0.69 0.83 2.04
C ALA A 31 0.81 0.47 1.95
N LEU A 32 1.46 0.82 0.85
CA LEU A 32 2.88 0.57 0.60
C LEU A 32 3.65 1.87 0.45
N ASP A 33 4.85 1.91 1.05
CA ASP A 33 5.85 2.95 0.84
C ASP A 33 7.25 2.45 1.20
N HIS A 34 8.30 3.18 0.81
CA HIS A 34 9.68 2.87 1.13
C HIS A 34 10.12 3.34 2.52
N SER A 35 9.33 4.20 3.16
CA SER A 35 9.61 4.71 4.49
C SER A 35 8.33 4.92 5.29
N LYS A 36 8.41 4.88 6.63
CA LYS A 36 7.33 5.39 7.49
C LYS A 36 7.36 6.91 7.59
N LYS A 37 8.54 7.51 7.43
CA LYS A 37 8.74 8.96 7.57
C LYS A 37 8.09 9.66 6.38
N GLY A 38 7.09 10.51 6.64
CA GLY A 38 6.35 11.23 5.61
C GLY A 38 5.23 10.44 4.93
N SER A 39 5.07 9.15 5.25
CA SER A 39 4.01 8.29 4.70
C SER A 39 2.71 8.44 5.51
N TYR A 40 2.15 9.64 5.51
CA TYR A 40 0.96 9.97 6.31
C TYR A 40 -0.26 9.13 5.95
N ALA A 41 -0.33 8.55 4.75
CA ALA A 41 -1.43 7.66 4.40
C ALA A 41 -1.43 6.39 5.27
N PHE A 42 -0.29 5.96 5.83
CA PHE A 42 -0.21 4.85 6.80
C PHE A 42 -0.98 5.13 8.09
N LEU A 43 -1.20 6.40 8.43
CA LEU A 43 -1.92 6.81 9.64
C LEU A 43 -3.45 6.86 9.44
N SER A 44 -3.92 6.62 8.21
CA SER A 44 -5.36 6.62 7.93
C SER A 44 -6.04 5.45 8.62
N LYS A 45 -7.19 5.72 9.27
CA LYS A 45 -8.06 4.69 9.88
C LYS A 45 -8.58 3.64 8.89
N TYR A 46 -8.45 3.89 7.59
CA TYR A 46 -8.89 3.00 6.52
C TYR A 46 -7.77 2.09 6.00
N VAL A 47 -6.58 2.10 6.62
CA VAL A 47 -5.51 1.15 6.32
C VAL A 47 -5.74 -0.12 7.11
N ASN A 48 -5.78 -1.26 6.42
CA ASN A 48 -5.88 -2.59 7.05
C ASN A 48 -4.50 -3.23 7.23
N GLU A 49 -3.60 -3.04 6.26
CA GLU A 49 -2.22 -3.52 6.27
C GLU A 49 -1.28 -2.40 5.81
N SER A 50 -0.08 -2.32 6.38
CA SER A 50 0.96 -1.41 5.90
C SER A 50 2.31 -2.12 5.85
N TYR A 51 3.05 -1.90 4.77
CA TYR A 51 4.38 -2.49 4.58
C TYR A 51 5.39 -1.47 4.09
N ILE A 52 6.63 -1.64 4.55
CA ILE A 52 7.79 -1.01 3.95
C ILE A 52 8.28 -1.87 2.79
N CYS A 53 8.48 -1.25 1.63
CA CYS A 53 8.89 -1.90 0.40
C CYS A 53 10.13 -1.22 -0.21
N PRO A 54 10.86 -1.87 -1.13
CA PRO A 54 11.98 -1.24 -1.82
C PRO A 54 11.54 0.00 -2.61
N LEU A 55 12.42 1.00 -2.75
CA LEU A 55 12.10 2.21 -3.49
C LEU A 55 12.20 1.95 -5.00
N TYR A 56 11.06 2.02 -5.71
CA TYR A 56 10.98 1.73 -7.14
C TYR A 56 11.96 2.52 -8.02
N LYS A 57 12.41 3.71 -7.60
CA LYS A 57 13.29 4.57 -8.39
C LYS A 57 14.70 4.01 -8.57
N ASN A 58 15.18 3.23 -7.60
CA ASN A 58 16.56 2.70 -7.56
C ASN A 58 16.61 1.20 -7.25
N GLU A 59 15.49 0.59 -6.87
CA GLU A 59 15.38 -0.81 -6.46
C GLU A 59 14.22 -1.52 -7.18
N GLU A 60 14.03 -1.25 -8.48
CA GLU A 60 12.90 -1.74 -9.28
C GLU A 60 12.71 -3.27 -9.21
N GLU A 61 13.77 -4.06 -9.44
CA GLU A 61 13.72 -5.53 -9.41
C GLU A 61 13.35 -6.07 -8.01
N ALA A 62 13.85 -5.41 -6.96
CA ALA A 62 13.52 -5.77 -5.59
C ALA A 62 12.06 -5.41 -5.28
N PHE A 63 11.57 -4.27 -5.79
CA PHE A 63 10.18 -3.86 -5.65
C PHE A 63 9.23 -4.80 -6.40
N LEU A 64 9.58 -5.23 -7.61
CA LEU A 64 8.85 -6.25 -8.37
C LEU A 64 8.79 -7.58 -7.60
N SER A 65 9.94 -8.05 -7.12
CA SER A 65 10.03 -9.27 -6.31
C SER A 65 9.16 -9.20 -5.06
N PHE A 66 9.19 -8.05 -4.37
CA PHE A 66 8.32 -7.78 -3.23
C PHE A 66 6.83 -7.90 -3.58
N LEU A 67 6.39 -7.32 -4.70
CA LEU A 67 4.99 -7.39 -5.13
C LEU A 67 4.56 -8.81 -5.51
N ILE A 68 5.43 -9.55 -6.20
CA ILE A 68 5.19 -10.96 -6.54
C ILE A 68 5.07 -11.79 -5.27
N ASP A 69 5.99 -11.62 -4.31
CA ASP A 69 5.95 -12.36 -3.06
C ASP A 69 4.78 -11.97 -2.15
N TYR A 70 4.35 -10.71 -2.21
CA TYR A 70 3.09 -10.29 -1.59
C TYR A 70 1.92 -11.03 -2.23
N SER A 71 1.83 -11.07 -3.57
CA SER A 71 0.71 -11.69 -4.29
C SER A 71 0.54 -13.18 -3.97
N LYS A 72 1.65 -13.93 -3.80
CA LYS A 72 1.64 -15.36 -3.45
C LYS A 72 1.06 -15.65 -2.06
N LYS A 73 1.00 -14.65 -1.18
CA LYS A 73 0.47 -14.77 0.21
C LYS A 73 -1.03 -14.47 0.30
N GLN A 74 -1.68 -14.16 -0.81
CA GLN A 74 -3.10 -13.81 -0.84
C GLN A 74 -3.95 -15.05 -1.17
N GLU A 75 -5.14 -15.12 -0.57
CA GLU A 75 -6.16 -16.18 -0.77
C GLU A 75 -7.24 -15.79 -1.80
#